data_AF-A0A5N8HIF6-F1
#
_entry.id   AF-A0A5N8HIF6-F1
#
_cell.length_a   1.000
_cell.length_b   1.000
_cell.length_c   1.000
_cell.angle_alpha   90.00
_cell.angle_beta   90.00
_cell.angle_gamma   90.00
#
_symmetry.space_group_name_H-M   'P 1'
#
loop_
_entity.id
_entity.type
_entity.pdbx_description
1 polymer ?
#
loop_
_entity_poly.entity_id
_entity_poly.type
_entity_poly.pdbx_seq_one_letter_code
_entity_poly.pdbx_strand_id
1 'polypeptide(L)'
;MFDFSKVVDRHGTWCTQWDYVADRFGTADLLPFTISDMDFATAPCIIEALNQRLMHGVFGYSRWKNDEFLAAIAHWFSTQHYTAIDTQ
;
A
#
# COMPACT_ATOMS: atom_id res chain seq x y z
N MET A 1 12.79 -6.30 12.68
CA MET A 1 12.11 -5.21 13.41
C MET A 1 11.92 -4.05 12.45
N PHE A 2 10.77 -3.38 12.47
CA PHE A 2 10.51 -2.21 11.61
C PHE A 2 11.07 -0.95 12.28
N ASP A 3 11.67 -0.05 11.50
CA ASP A 3 12.07 1.27 11.96
C ASP A 3 11.06 2.32 11.45
N PHE A 4 10.09 2.66 12.29
CA PHE A 4 9.08 3.67 12.01
C PHE A 4 9.57 5.10 12.30
N SER A 5 10.79 5.28 12.84
CA SER A 5 11.38 6.60 13.08
C SER A 5 12.13 7.11 11.84
N LYS A 6 12.41 6.24 10.87
CA LYS A 6 13.03 6.62 9.60
C LYS A 6 12.10 7.56 8.83
N VAL A 7 12.55 8.80 8.65
CA VAL A 7 11.88 9.78 7.78
C VAL A 7 12.01 9.33 6.32
N VAL A 8 10.89 9.31 5.61
CA VAL A 8 10.82 9.06 4.18
C VAL A 8 10.37 10.34 3.50
N ASP A 9 11.26 10.94 2.70
CA ASP A 9 10.88 12.08 1.87
C ASP A 9 9.97 11.62 0.73
N ARG A 10 8.79 12.23 0.63
CA ARG A 10 7.77 11.93 -0.37
C ARG A 10 7.55 13.06 -1.37
N HIS A 11 8.34 14.14 -1.30
CA HIS A 11 8.28 15.18 -2.32
C HIS A 11 8.73 14.65 -3.68
N GLY A 12 8.09 15.14 -4.74
CA GLY A 12 8.37 14.70 -6.12
C GLY A 12 7.90 13.28 -6.43
N THR A 13 7.07 12.67 -5.56
CA THR A 13 6.48 11.34 -5.78
C THR A 13 5.08 11.42 -6.39
N TRP A 14 4.58 12.63 -6.65
CA TRP A 14 3.23 12.93 -7.11
C TRP A 14 2.16 12.54 -6.09
N CYS A 15 2.47 12.61 -4.79
CA CYS A 15 1.55 12.24 -3.73
C CYS A 15 0.65 13.40 -3.32
N THR A 16 -0.66 13.15 -3.16
CA THR A 16 -1.63 14.17 -2.74
C THR A 16 -1.26 14.82 -1.40
N GLN A 17 -0.69 14.04 -0.48
CA GLN A 17 -0.35 14.52 0.85
C GLN A 17 0.70 15.63 0.82
N TRP A 18 1.79 15.51 0.06
CA TRP A 18 2.92 16.46 0.09
C TRP A 18 2.99 17.35 -1.16
N ASP A 19 2.79 16.81 -2.37
CA ASP A 19 3.02 17.54 -3.62
C ASP A 19 1.83 18.44 -4.01
N TYR A 20 0.63 18.16 -3.49
CA TYR A 20 -0.61 18.87 -3.83
C TYR A 20 -1.25 19.61 -2.64
N VAL A 21 -0.45 19.94 -1.62
CA VAL A 21 -0.90 20.69 -0.44
C VAL A 21 -1.48 22.06 -0.81
N ALA A 22 -0.77 22.80 -1.68
CA ALA A 22 -1.18 24.14 -2.08
C ALA A 22 -2.50 24.13 -2.88
N ASP A 23 -2.68 23.16 -3.77
CA ASP A 23 -3.91 22.96 -4.53
C ASP A 23 -5.11 22.73 -3.59
N ARG A 24 -4.90 21.95 -2.53
CA ARG A 24 -5.96 21.54 -1.61
C ARG A 24 -6.29 22.58 -0.54
N PHE A 25 -5.30 23.33 -0.07
CA PHE A 25 -5.43 24.23 1.09
C PHE A 25 -5.16 25.71 0.77
N GLY A 26 -4.85 26.04 -0.49
CA GLY A 26 -4.57 27.41 -0.95
C GLY A 26 -3.24 27.99 -0.45
N THR A 27 -2.43 27.21 0.25
CA THR A 27 -1.14 27.63 0.83
C THR A 27 -0.11 26.52 0.61
N ALA A 28 1.06 26.88 0.08
CA ALA A 28 2.19 25.96 -0.06
C ALA A 28 2.88 25.71 1.30
N ASP A 29 3.78 24.73 1.35
CA ASP A 29 4.70 24.49 2.48
C ASP A 29 4.03 24.20 3.83
N LEU A 30 2.79 23.70 3.83
CA LEU A 30 2.15 23.20 5.05
C LEU A 30 2.62 21.78 5.36
N LEU A 31 2.77 21.47 6.65
CA LEU A 31 2.95 20.09 7.12
C LEU A 31 1.60 19.36 7.07
N PRO A 32 1.42 18.34 6.20
CA PRO A 32 0.10 17.81 5.90
C PRO A 32 -0.26 16.60 6.78
N PHE A 33 -1.32 16.74 7.58
CA PHE A 33 -1.92 15.65 8.38
C PHE A 33 -3.37 15.38 7.96
N THR A 34 -3.59 15.18 6.65
CA THR A 34 -4.94 15.34 6.07
C THR A 34 -5.43 14.20 5.19
N ILE A 35 -4.54 13.35 4.66
CA ILE A 35 -4.89 12.19 3.84
C ILE A 35 -4.62 10.93 4.68
N SER A 36 -5.52 9.94 4.58
CA SER A 36 -5.40 8.67 5.30
C SER A 36 -4.49 7.67 4.59
N ASP A 37 -3.28 8.11 4.24
CA ASP A 37 -2.15 7.22 3.92
C ASP A 37 -1.05 7.37 5.00
N MET A 38 0.15 6.84 4.77
CA MET A 38 1.23 6.84 5.77
C MET A 38 2.55 7.31 5.17
N ASP A 39 3.37 7.98 6.00
CA ASP A 39 4.77 8.32 5.67
C ASP A 39 5.75 7.20 6.07
N PHE A 40 5.29 5.95 6.05
CA PHE A 40 6.10 4.75 6.30
C PHE A 40 6.33 3.98 5.01
N ALA A 41 7.52 3.40 4.87
CA ALA A 41 7.74 2.38 3.86
C ALA A 41 6.81 1.17 4.12
N THR A 42 6.26 0.59 3.05
CA THR A 42 5.43 -0.61 3.16
C THR A 42 6.25 -1.80 3.68
N ALA A 43 5.57 -2.88 4.09
CA ALA A 43 6.24 -4.03 4.67
C ALA A 43 7.21 -4.70 3.68
N PRO A 44 8.41 -5.16 4.12
CA PRO A 44 9.39 -5.79 3.23
C PRO A 44 8.85 -6.97 2.41
N CYS A 45 7.94 -7.76 2.97
CA CYS A 45 7.32 -8.88 2.24
C CYS A 45 6.46 -8.42 1.05
N ILE A 46 5.86 -7.22 1.12
CA ILE A 46 5.08 -6.64 0.03
C ILE A 46 6.03 -6.15 -1.08
N ILE A 47 7.12 -5.48 -0.70
CA ILE A 47 8.17 -5.03 -1.65
C ILE A 47 8.77 -6.24 -2.37
N GLU A 48 9.07 -7.32 -1.64
CA GLU A 48 9.63 -8.54 -2.22
C GLU A 48 8.66 -9.20 -3.20
N ALA A 49 7.38 -9.33 -2.85
CA ALA A 49 6.37 -9.88 -3.77
C ALA A 49 6.23 -9.05 -5.05
N LEU A 50 6.27 -7.71 -4.93
CA LEU A 50 6.27 -6.80 -6.07
C LEU A 50 7.53 -6.99 -6.93
N ASN A 51 8.72 -7.07 -6.32
CA ASN A 51 9.97 -7.31 -7.03
C ASN A 51 9.94 -8.64 -7.80
N GLN A 52 9.48 -9.72 -7.17
CA GLN A 52 9.33 -11.02 -7.82
C GLN A 52 8.39 -10.92 -9.03
N ARG A 53 7.26 -10.21 -8.89
CA ARG A 53 6.33 -9.97 -10.00
C ARG A 53 6.97 -9.16 -11.12
N LEU A 54 7.79 -8.16 -10.79
CA LEU A 54 8.52 -7.35 -11.76
C LEU A 54 9.55 -8.18 -12.54
N MET A 55 10.27 -9.08 -11.85
CA MET A 55 11.29 -9.94 -12.46
C MET A 55 10.74 -10.90 -13.52
N HIS A 56 9.44 -11.24 -13.49
CA HIS A 56 8.82 -12.06 -14.53
C HIS A 56 8.84 -11.38 -15.92
N GLY A 57 8.88 -10.05 -15.99
CA GLY A 57 9.05 -9.28 -17.24
C GLY A 57 7.84 -9.21 -18.17
N VAL A 58 6.81 -10.04 -17.99
CA VAL A 58 5.55 -9.98 -18.77
C VAL A 58 4.42 -9.39 -17.93
N PHE A 59 3.81 -8.30 -18.40
CA PHE A 59 2.77 -7.53 -17.67
C PHE A 59 1.43 -7.52 -18.41
N GLY A 60 1.08 -8.64 -19.05
CA GLY A 60 -0.21 -8.82 -19.72
C GLY A 60 -1.39 -8.96 -18.76
N TYR A 61 -2.56 -9.29 -19.33
CA TYR A 61 -3.80 -9.45 -18.59
C TYR A 61 -3.66 -10.44 -17.42
N SER A 62 -3.97 -9.96 -16.22
CA SER A 62 -3.94 -10.75 -14.98
C SER A 62 -5.36 -10.86 -14.42
N ARG A 63 -5.78 -12.07 -14.04
CA ARG A 63 -7.08 -12.30 -13.38
C ARG A 63 -6.89 -12.24 -11.86
N TRP A 64 -7.59 -11.31 -11.22
CA TRP A 64 -7.49 -11.09 -9.77
C TRP A 64 -8.20 -12.19 -8.95
N LYS A 65 -9.33 -12.72 -9.46
CA LYS A 65 -10.10 -13.78 -8.79
C LYS A 65 -9.41 -15.13 -9.03
N ASN A 66 -8.39 -15.41 -8.23
CA ASN A 66 -7.68 -16.69 -8.17
C ASN A 66 -7.67 -17.23 -6.74
N ASP A 67 -7.41 -18.52 -6.59
CA ASP A 67 -7.54 -19.23 -5.31
C ASP A 67 -6.57 -18.69 -4.26
N GLU A 68 -5.35 -18.30 -4.64
CA GLU A 68 -4.34 -17.75 -3.73
C GLU A 68 -4.78 -16.41 -3.13
N PHE A 69 -5.31 -15.50 -3.96
CA PHE A 69 -5.80 -14.19 -3.52
C PHE A 69 -6.98 -14.33 -2.56
N LEU A 70 -7.96 -15.17 -2.90
CA LEU A 70 -9.14 -15.39 -2.07
C LEU A 70 -8.79 -16.10 -0.74
N ALA A 71 -7.90 -17.09 -0.79
CA ALA A 71 -7.41 -17.79 0.40
C ALA A 71 -6.68 -16.85 1.37
N ALA A 72 -5.87 -15.92 0.86
CA ALA A 72 -5.18 -14.94 1.69
C ALA A 72 -6.17 -14.03 2.46
N ILE A 73 -7.25 -13.58 1.80
CA ILE A 73 -8.29 -12.77 2.44
C ILE A 73 -9.04 -13.58 3.50
N ALA A 74 -9.50 -14.78 3.15
CA ALA A 74 -10.22 -15.64 4.10
C ALA A 74 -9.34 -15.98 5.32
N HIS A 75 -8.05 -16.25 5.09
CA HIS A 75 -7.08 -16.48 6.16
C HIS A 75 -6.90 -15.24 7.06
N TRP A 76 -6.79 -14.05 6.49
CA TRP A 76 -6.70 -12.81 7.27
C TRP A 76 -7.93 -12.62 8.18
N PHE A 77 -9.13 -12.72 7.63
CA PHE A 77 -10.37 -12.55 8.41
C PHE A 77 -10.56 -13.61 9.50
N SER A 78 -10.22 -14.87 9.20
CA SER A 78 -10.31 -15.94 10.19
C SER A 78 -9.30 -15.78 11.33
N THR A 79 -8.08 -15.31 11.05
CA THR A 79 -7.04 -15.18 12.08
C THR A 79 -7.14 -13.88 12.88
N GLN A 80 -7.48 -12.76 12.24
CA GLN A 80 -7.52 -11.45 12.89
C GLN A 80 -8.89 -11.13 13.49
N HIS A 81 -9.96 -11.67 12.90
CA HIS A 81 -11.33 -11.31 13.24
C HIS A 81 -12.20 -12.51 13.59
N TYR A 82 -11.65 -13.74 13.59
CA TYR A 82 -12.40 -14.98 13.87
C TYR A 82 -13.66 -15.12 13.00
N THR A 83 -13.62 -14.56 11.79
CA THR A 83 -14.74 -14.49 10.87
C THR A 83 -14.46 -15.35 9.66
N ALA A 84 -15.36 -16.29 9.37
CA ALA A 84 -15.29 -17.09 8.15
C ALA A 84 -15.82 -16.28 6.96
N ILE A 85 -15.05 -16.28 5.87
CA ILE A 85 -15.43 -15.63 4.61
C ILE A 85 -15.76 -16.71 3.58
N ASP A 86 -16.90 -16.57 2.91
CA ASP A 86 -17.24 -17.39 1.75
C ASP A 86 -16.47 -16.89 0.51
N THR A 87 -15.75 -17.80 -0.14
CA THR A 87 -14.88 -17.51 -1.29
C THR A 87 -15.45 -18.00 -2.62
N GLN A 88 -16.67 -18.55 -2.64
CA GLN A 88 -17.31 -19.03 -3.88
C GLN A 88 -17.93 -17.89 -4.69
#